data_AF-A0A936MH86-F1
#
_entry.id   AF-A0A936MH86-F1
#
_cell.length_a   1.000
_cell.length_b   1.000
_cell.length_c   1.000
_cell.angle_alpha   90.00
_cell.angle_beta   90.00
_cell.angle_gamma   90.00
#
_symmetry.space_group_name_H-M   'P 1'
#
loop_
_entity.id
_entity.type
_entity.pdbx_description
1 polymer ?
#
loop_
_entity_poly.entity_id
_entity_poly.type
_entity_poly.pdbx_seq_one_letter_code
_entity_poly.pdbx_strand_id
1 'polypeptide(L)' 'MDILGQILWVFVFASPLIIVPLVWQFSEQKKAIRLLVGLLLAGFISLILCFVSLAIIFRDGMGS' A
#
# COMPACT_ATOMS: atom_id res chain seq x y z
N MET A 1 -1.83 -21.65 3.71
CA MET A 1 -1.42 -20.41 3.00
C MET A 1 -2.65 -19.61 2.68
N ASP A 2 -2.94 -18.58 3.48
CA ASP A 2 -4.06 -17.68 3.25
C ASP A 2 -3.85 -16.88 1.95
N ILE A 3 -4.53 -17.30 0.88
CA ILE A 3 -4.54 -16.64 -0.44
C ILE A 3 -4.89 -15.15 -0.31
N LEU A 4 -5.76 -14.81 0.65
CA LEU A 4 -6.10 -13.42 1.01
C LEU A 4 -4.88 -12.59 1.40
N GLY A 5 -3.97 -13.15 2.21
CA GLY A 5 -2.76 -12.46 2.62
C GLY A 5 -1.81 -12.19 1.45
N GLN A 6 -1.67 -13.14 0.52
CA GLN A 6 -0.88 -12.98 -0.70
C GLN A 6 -1.47 -11.95 -1.66
N ILE A 7 -2.79 -11.92 -1.83
CA ILE A 7 -3.47 -10.90 -2.64
C ILE A 7 -3.20 -9.51 -2.04
N LEU A 8 -3.38 -9.35 -0.73
CA LEU A 8 -3.07 -8.10 -0.03
C LEU A 8 -1.61 -7.68 -0.18
N TRP A 9 -0.67 -8.63 -0.23
CA TRP A 9 0.73 -8.35 -0.46
C TRP A 9 0.99 -7.76 -1.85
N VAL A 10 0.32 -8.28 -2.89
CA VAL A 10 0.36 -7.69 -4.25
C VAL A 10 -0.19 -6.25 -4.22
N PHE A 11 -1.24 -5.99 -3.46
CA PHE A 11 -1.78 -4.64 -3.29
C PHE A 11 -0.83 -3.67 -2.59
N VAL A 12 0.12 -4.14 -1.75
CA VAL A 12 1.16 -3.29 -1.14
C VAL A 12 2.07 -2.66 -2.21
N PHE A 13 2.36 -3.41 -3.28
CA PHE A 13 3.18 -2.92 -4.40
C PHE A 13 2.37 -2.17 -5.46
N ALA A 14 1.07 -2.47 -5.58
CA ALA A 14 0.17 -1.76 -6.50
C ALA A 14 -0.33 -0.42 -5.94
N SER A 15 -0.30 -0.21 -4.61
CA SER A 15 -0.80 1.02 -3.98
C SER A 15 -0.11 2.30 -4.46
N PRO A 16 1.22 2.39 -4.73
CA PRO A 16 1.82 3.63 -5.23
C PRO A 16 1.39 3.91 -6.66
N LEU A 17 1.21 2.86 -7.47
CA LEU A 17 0.72 2.96 -8.85
C LEU A 17 -0.71 3.48 -8.91
N ILE A 18 -1.53 3.28 -7.87
CA ILE A 18 -2.91 3.76 -7.81
C ILE A 18 -2.98 5.13 -7.12
N ILE A 19 -2.30 5.30 -5.99
CA ILE A 19 -2.42 6.50 -5.14
C ILE A 19 -1.72 7.71 -5.78
N VAL A 20 -0.57 7.52 -6.43
CA VAL A 20 0.14 8.63 -7.08
C VAL A 20 -0.69 9.29 -8.20
N PRO A 21 -1.28 8.57 -9.17
CA PRO A 21 -2.14 9.20 -10.17
C PRO A 21 -3.45 9.71 -9.58
N LEU A 22 -3.98 9.09 -8.51
CA LEU A 22 -5.15 9.62 -7.80
C LEU A 22 -4.85 11.00 -7.21
N VAL A 23 -3.75 11.16 -6.47
CA VAL A 23 -3.30 12.46 -5.97
C VAL A 23 -3.01 13.43 -7.14
N TRP A 24 -2.57 12.89 -8.29
CA TRP A 24 -2.42 13.63 -9.54
C TRP A 24 -3.75 14.06 -10.21
N GLN A 25 -4.90 13.52 -9.84
CA GLN A 25 -6.18 14.10 -10.24
C GLN A 25 -6.66 15.16 -9.25
N PHE A 26 -6.46 14.95 -7.94
CA PHE A 26 -7.15 15.76 -6.92
C PHE A 26 -6.44 17.02 -6.41
N SER A 27 -5.13 17.19 -6.62
CA SER A 27 -4.37 18.32 -6.04
C SER A 27 -3.76 19.35 -7.04
N GLU A 28 -4.29 20.56 -7.20
CA GLU A 28 -3.71 21.59 -8.10
C GLU A 28 -2.33 22.18 -7.68
N GLN A 29 -1.66 21.56 -6.70
CA GLN A 29 -0.34 21.94 -6.20
C GLN A 29 0.79 21.74 -7.22
N LYS A 30 1.95 22.35 -6.94
CA LYS A 30 3.18 22.18 -7.73
C LYS A 30 3.55 20.70 -7.86
N LYS A 31 4.01 20.29 -9.05
CA LYS A 31 4.35 18.89 -9.40
C LYS A 31 5.21 18.20 -8.32
N ALA A 32 6.24 18.88 -7.81
CA ALA A 32 7.12 18.31 -6.78
C ALA A 32 6.39 18.02 -5.46
N ILE A 33 5.56 18.95 -4.98
CA ILE A 33 4.79 18.78 -3.73
C ILE A 33 3.76 17.66 -3.90
N ARG A 34 3.08 17.62 -5.04
CA ARG A 34 2.09 16.60 -5.38
C ARG A 34 2.69 15.19 -5.38
N LEU A 35 3.89 15.06 -5.95
CA LEU A 35 4.61 13.79 -6.01
C LEU A 35 5.09 13.35 -4.63
N LEU A 36 5.61 14.29 -3.82
CA LEU A 36 6.01 14.02 -2.43
C LEU A 36 4.83 13.56 -1.57
N VAL A 37 3.69 14.26 -1.64
CA VAL A 37 2.46 13.91 -0.90
C VAL A 37 1.90 12.57 -1.38
N GLY A 38 1.86 12.34 -2.70
CA GLY A 38 1.39 11.08 -3.27
C GLY A 38 2.25 9.89 -2.83
N LEU A 39 3.57 10.07 -2.80
CA LEU A 39 4.50 9.03 -2.36
C LEU A 39 4.39 8.76 -0.86
N LEU A 40 4.28 9.82 -0.04
CA LEU A 40 4.09 9.70 1.41
C LEU A 40 2.79 8.97 1.75
N LEU A 41 1.70 9.36 1.10
CA LEU A 41 0.39 8.75 1.31
C LEU A 41 0.36 7.30 0.82
N ALA A 42 0.97 7.02 -0.34
CA ALA A 42 1.11 5.66 -0.85
C ALA A 42 1.92 4.78 0.10
N GLY A 43 3.07 5.27 0.58
CA GLY A 43 3.92 4.54 1.52
C GLY A 43 3.22 4.27 2.85
N PHE A 44 2.46 5.23 3.37
CA PHE A 44 1.68 5.04 4.59
C PHE A 44 0.60 3.96 4.42
N ILE A 45 -0.13 3.98 3.30
CA ILE A 45 -1.13 2.95 2.99
C ILE A 45 -0.47 1.58 2.75
N SER A 46 0.66 1.51 2.02
CA SER A 46 1.44 0.28 1.86
C SER A 46 1.86 -0.32 3.20
N LEU A 47 2.30 0.50 4.15
CA LEU A 47 2.68 0.03 5.49
C LEU A 47 1.49 -0.61 6.21
N ILE A 48 0.32 0.02 6.18
CA ILE A 48 -0.90 -0.54 6.79
C ILE A 48 -1.28 -1.87 6.12
N LEU A 49 -1.33 -1.91 4.79
CA LEU A 49 -1.61 -3.16 4.05
C LEU A 49 -0.57 -4.23 4.35
N CYS A 50 0.71 -3.87 4.53
CA CYS A 50 1.77 -4.80 4.88
C CYS A 50 1.51 -5.43 6.25
N PHE A 51 1.21 -4.63 7.27
CA PHE A 51 0.86 -5.15 8.60
C PHE A 51 -0.38 -6.05 8.57
N VAL A 52 -1.41 -5.68 7.81
CA VAL A 52 -2.63 -6.49 7.66
C VAL A 52 -2.33 -7.79 6.91
N SER A 53 -1.56 -7.73 5.83
CA SER A 53 -1.12 -8.91 5.07
C SER A 53 -0.31 -9.85 5.95
N LEU A 54 0.67 -9.34 6.70
CA LEU A 54 1.47 -10.11 7.64
C LEU A 54 0.58 -10.73 8.73
N ALA A 55 -0.35 -9.97 9.30
CA ALA A 55 -1.26 -10.47 10.32
C ALA A 55 -2.16 -11.62 9.79
N ILE A 56 -2.53 -11.60 8.51
CA ILE A 56 -3.33 -12.66 7.87
C ILE A 56 -2.45 -13.86 7.50
N ILE A 57 -1.29 -13.64 6.87
CA ILE A 57 -0.36 -14.70 6.47
C ILE A 57 0.17 -15.46 7.69
N PHE A 58 0.47 -14.73 8.77
CA PHE A 58 0.97 -15.32 10.02
C PHE A 58 -0.12 -15.64 11.03
N ARG A 59 -1.40 -15.53 10.64
CA ARG A 59 -2.54 -15.89 11.50
C ARG A 59 -2.50 -17.36 11.91
N ASP A 60 -2.06 -18.23 11.00
CA ASP A 60 -1.90 -19.66 11.23
C ASP A 60 -0.49 -20.04 11.76
N GLY A 61 0.34 -19.04 12.13
CA GLY A 61 1.60 -19.21 12.84
C GLY A 61 2.84 -19.49 11.97
N MET A 62 3.96 -18.82 12.29
CA MET A 62 5.30 -19.38 12.03
C MET A 62 5.55 -20.50 13.05
N GLY A 63 5.05 -21.71 12.77
CA GLY A 63 5.24 -22.84 13.67
C GLY A 63 4.34 -24.02 13.35
N SER A 64 4.59 -24.67 12.21
CA SER A 64 4.42 -26.12 12.07
C SER A 64 5.74 -26.74 11.68
#